data_AF-A0AA51DXE9-F1
#
_entry.id   AF-A0AA51DXE9-F1
#
_cell.length_a   1.000
_cell.length_b   1.000
_cell.length_c   1.000
_cell.angle_alpha   90.00
_cell.angle_beta   90.00
_cell.angle_gamma   90.00
#
_symmetry.space_group_name_H-M   'P 1'
#
loop_
_entity.id
_entity.type
_entity.pdbx_description
1 polymer ?
#
loop_
_entity_poly.entity_id
_entity_poly.type
_entity_poly.pdbx_seq_one_letter_code
_entity_poly.pdbx_strand_id
1 'polypeptide(L)'
;MFDYLEGFEKRMEFVAVVESIVNRKNKNQEIESWFKENELDNLFFTLLIFIMEQTLSENDDCTLQNMTAFMEQVLPLYNYRFSYDKVKALTEYMVKDILQNGGAVKNYNAMCYTDKIKPVRVRLINDKLLNDNRIIYQLTDQGYDFLFRTKEVDKELDFKLEQLKLKELLKRKNYKHAVA
;
A
#
# COMPACT_ATOMS: atom_id res chain seq x y z
N MET A 1 10.86 13.43 -28.27
CA MET A 1 10.56 12.66 -27.05
C MET A 1 9.84 13.60 -26.09
N PHE A 2 8.85 13.12 -25.34
CA PHE A 2 8.06 13.98 -24.45
C PHE A 2 8.72 14.07 -23.07
N ASP A 3 9.59 15.06 -22.86
CA ASP A 3 10.40 15.18 -21.61
C ASP A 3 9.55 15.25 -20.34
N TYR A 4 8.33 15.78 -20.42
CA TYR A 4 7.40 15.84 -19.29
C TYR A 4 6.83 14.46 -18.88
N LEU A 5 7.07 13.41 -19.68
CA LEU A 5 6.72 12.02 -19.36
C LEU A 5 7.92 11.21 -18.84
N GLU A 6 9.08 11.84 -18.67
CA GLU A 6 10.23 11.18 -18.03
C GLU A 6 9.84 10.71 -16.61
N GLY A 7 10.16 9.45 -16.29
CA GLY A 7 9.83 8.84 -15.00
C GLY A 7 8.34 8.51 -14.81
N PHE A 8 7.53 8.48 -15.86
CA PHE A 8 6.10 8.16 -15.78
C PHE A 8 5.85 6.81 -15.08
N GLU A 9 6.70 5.80 -15.29
CA GLU A 9 6.59 4.50 -14.65
C GLU A 9 6.61 4.58 -13.11
N LYS A 10 7.33 5.54 -12.52
CA LYS A 10 7.34 5.76 -11.06
C LYS A 10 5.99 6.21 -10.50
N ARG A 11 5.20 6.91 -11.33
CA ARG A 11 3.80 7.24 -10.99
C ARG A 11 2.94 5.99 -11.04
N MET A 12 3.17 5.16 -12.06
CA MET A 12 2.45 3.90 -12.22
C MET A 12 2.80 2.86 -11.15
N GLU A 13 3.99 2.92 -10.53
CA GLU A 13 4.32 2.12 -9.35
C GLU A 13 3.37 2.37 -8.18
N PHE A 14 3.06 3.65 -7.91
CA PHE A 14 2.09 4.00 -6.88
C PHE A 14 0.68 3.51 -7.25
N VAL A 15 0.26 3.73 -8.50
CA VAL A 15 -1.04 3.25 -9.00
C VAL A 15 -1.14 1.73 -8.93
N ALA A 16 -0.06 1.01 -9.25
CA ALA A 16 -0.01 -0.45 -9.19
C ALA A 16 -0.22 -0.98 -7.77
N VAL A 17 0.33 -0.30 -6.76
CA VAL A 17 0.08 -0.63 -5.35
C VAL A 17 -1.38 -0.39 -4.98
N VAL A 18 -1.96 0.77 -5.33
CA VAL A 18 -3.36 1.08 -5.04
C VAL A 18 -4.31 0.08 -5.71
N GLU A 19 -4.08 -0.21 -7.00
CA GLU A 19 -4.80 -1.25 -7.75
C GLU A 19 -4.72 -2.59 -7.04
N SER A 20 -3.56 -2.91 -6.46
CA SER A 20 -3.35 -4.21 -5.86
C SER A 20 -4.26 -4.51 -4.67
N ILE A 21 -4.68 -3.47 -3.95
CA ILE A 21 -5.53 -3.54 -2.76
C ILE A 21 -6.99 -3.32 -3.14
N VAL A 22 -7.30 -2.22 -3.85
CA VAL A 22 -8.67 -1.82 -4.16
C VAL A 22 -9.29 -2.72 -5.24
N ASN A 23 -8.50 -3.07 -6.26
CA ASN A 23 -8.89 -4.00 -7.33
C ASN A 23 -8.19 -5.37 -7.17
N ARG A 24 -8.05 -5.81 -5.91
CA ARG A 24 -7.49 -7.11 -5.55
C ARG A 24 -8.15 -8.26 -6.33
N LYS A 25 -7.34 -9.22 -6.80
CA LYS A 25 -7.78 -10.31 -7.70
C LYS A 25 -8.14 -11.61 -6.97
N ASN A 26 -7.48 -11.91 -5.86
CA ASN A 26 -7.64 -13.16 -5.11
C ASN A 26 -8.81 -13.07 -4.13
N LYS A 27 -9.97 -12.60 -4.58
CA LYS A 27 -11.10 -12.27 -3.70
C LYS A 27 -11.74 -13.52 -3.12
N ASN A 28 -11.95 -13.53 -1.79
CA ASN A 28 -12.86 -14.45 -1.15
C ASN A 28 -14.22 -13.77 -0.99
N GLN A 29 -15.19 -14.13 -1.83
CA GLN A 29 -16.52 -13.49 -1.86
C GLN A 29 -17.27 -13.61 -0.53
N GLU A 30 -17.11 -14.72 0.19
CA GLU A 30 -17.74 -14.90 1.50
C GLU A 30 -17.19 -13.88 2.49
N ILE A 31 -15.86 -13.78 2.62
CA ILE A 31 -15.21 -12.85 3.54
C ILE A 31 -15.50 -11.40 3.16
N GLU A 32 -15.43 -11.06 1.85
CA GLU A 32 -15.72 -9.69 1.40
C GLU A 32 -17.17 -9.29 1.67
N SER A 33 -18.13 -10.23 1.62
CA SER A 33 -19.54 -9.95 1.89
C SER A 33 -19.84 -9.54 3.34
N TRP A 34 -18.88 -9.71 4.26
CA TRP A 34 -19.05 -9.30 5.66
C TRP A 34 -19.02 -7.78 5.84
N PHE A 35 -18.44 -7.05 4.89
CA PHE A 35 -18.15 -5.63 4.99
C PHE A 35 -18.99 -4.82 4.01
N LYS A 36 -19.31 -3.58 4.40
CA LYS A 36 -19.91 -2.60 3.50
C LYS A 36 -18.86 -2.01 2.56
N GLU A 37 -19.33 -1.21 1.62
CA GLU A 37 -18.48 -0.53 0.64
C GLU A 37 -17.30 0.19 1.31
N ASN A 38 -16.09 -0.06 0.81
CA ASN A 38 -14.82 0.52 1.25
C ASN A 38 -14.36 0.20 2.69
N GLU A 39 -15.18 -0.44 3.54
CA GLU A 39 -14.75 -0.78 4.90
C GLU A 39 -13.58 -1.76 4.92
N LEU A 40 -13.63 -2.79 4.06
CA LEU A 40 -12.54 -3.75 3.94
C LEU A 40 -11.26 -3.10 3.38
N ASP A 41 -11.39 -2.13 2.48
CA ASP A 41 -10.26 -1.37 1.97
C ASP A 41 -9.58 -0.60 3.11
N ASN A 42 -10.36 0.07 3.97
CA ASN A 42 -9.82 0.74 5.15
C ASN A 42 -9.08 -0.22 6.08
N LEU A 43 -9.64 -1.42 6.31
CA LEU A 43 -9.00 -2.45 7.14
C LEU A 43 -7.67 -2.92 6.56
N PHE A 44 -7.53 -3.02 5.22
CA PHE A 44 -6.24 -3.31 4.59
C PHE A 44 -5.17 -2.27 4.92
N PHE A 45 -5.53 -0.98 4.85
CA PHE A 45 -4.61 0.09 5.21
C PHE A 45 -4.31 0.11 6.71
N THR A 46 -5.31 -0.12 7.56
CA THR A 46 -5.11 -0.26 9.01
C THR A 46 -4.11 -1.37 9.33
N LEU A 47 -4.23 -2.54 8.69
CA LEU A 47 -3.32 -3.65 8.89
C LEU A 47 -1.91 -3.36 8.35
N LEU A 48 -1.79 -2.71 7.18
CA LEU A 48 -0.49 -2.29 6.64
C LEU A 48 0.23 -1.30 7.57
N ILE A 49 -0.48 -0.35 8.18
CA ILE A 49 0.07 0.59 9.15
C ILE A 49 0.55 -0.15 10.40
N PHE A 50 -0.22 -1.15 10.88
CA PHE A 50 0.22 -1.98 11.99
C PHE A 50 1.51 -2.76 11.66
N ILE A 51 1.58 -3.39 10.47
CA ILE A 51 2.79 -4.10 10.02
C ILE A 51 3.98 -3.12 9.93
N MET A 52 3.76 -1.89 9.46
CA MET A 52 4.79 -0.85 9.45
C MET A 52 5.34 -0.58 10.85
N GLU A 53 4.46 -0.34 11.81
CA GLU A 53 4.83 -0.03 13.19
C GLU A 53 5.66 -1.16 13.82
N GLN A 54 5.25 -2.41 13.61
CA GLN A 54 6.00 -3.57 14.09
C GLN A 54 7.34 -3.72 13.38
N THR A 55 7.39 -3.50 12.06
CA THR A 55 8.64 -3.59 11.29
C THR A 55 9.65 -2.53 11.73
N LEU A 56 9.20 -1.30 12.01
CA LEU A 56 10.04 -0.20 12.50
C LEU A 56 10.49 -0.37 13.95
N SER A 57 9.72 -1.10 14.75
CA SER A 57 10.07 -1.41 16.14
C SER A 57 11.17 -2.48 16.24
N GLU A 58 11.58 -3.07 15.11
CA GLU A 58 12.60 -4.13 15.02
C GLU A 58 12.37 -5.30 15.97
N ASN A 59 11.10 -5.58 16.29
CA ASN A 59 10.70 -6.72 17.11
C ASN A 59 10.30 -7.91 16.23
N ASP A 60 10.33 -9.11 16.82
CA ASP A 60 9.89 -10.34 16.17
C ASP A 60 8.38 -10.60 16.38
N ASP A 61 7.59 -9.55 16.63
CA ASP A 61 6.19 -9.65 17.05
C ASP A 61 5.20 -9.45 15.91
N CYS A 62 5.64 -9.18 14.68
CA CYS A 62 4.75 -9.09 13.53
C CYS A 62 4.32 -10.48 13.02
N THR A 63 3.63 -11.24 13.86
CA THR A 63 3.10 -12.58 13.55
C THR A 63 1.63 -12.50 13.13
N LEU A 64 1.13 -13.55 12.48
CA LEU A 64 -0.29 -13.67 12.14
C LEU A 64 -1.20 -13.65 13.38
N GLN A 65 -0.72 -14.21 14.50
CA GLN A 65 -1.45 -14.20 15.76
C GLN A 65 -1.59 -12.78 16.31
N ASN A 66 -0.51 -12.01 16.33
CA ASN A 66 -0.55 -10.63 16.83
C ASN A 66 -1.37 -9.72 15.91
N MET A 67 -1.29 -9.93 14.58
CA MET A 67 -2.19 -9.26 13.63
C MET A 67 -3.65 -9.62 13.89
N THR A 68 -3.97 -10.88 14.19
CA THR A 68 -5.34 -11.32 14.51
C THR A 68 -5.85 -10.64 15.78
N ALA A 69 -5.04 -10.62 16.84
CA ALA A 69 -5.36 -9.95 18.11
C ALA A 69 -5.54 -8.44 17.95
N PHE A 70 -4.79 -7.81 17.03
CA PHE A 70 -4.99 -6.41 16.66
C PHE A 70 -6.34 -6.22 15.93
N MET A 71 -6.66 -7.08 14.95
CA MET A 71 -7.94 -7.01 14.23
C MET A 71 -9.15 -7.24 15.14
N GLU A 72 -9.03 -8.07 16.17
CA GLU A 72 -10.08 -8.25 17.20
C GLU A 72 -10.40 -6.96 17.97
N GLN A 73 -9.43 -6.06 18.11
CA GLN A 73 -9.62 -4.75 18.75
C GLN A 73 -10.17 -3.71 17.77
N VAL A 74 -9.82 -3.81 16.48
CA VAL A 74 -10.24 -2.86 15.44
C VAL A 74 -11.68 -3.10 14.98
N LEU A 75 -12.06 -4.36 14.74
CA LEU A 75 -13.38 -4.69 14.17
C LEU A 75 -14.59 -4.16 14.99
N PRO A 76 -14.57 -4.15 16.34
CA PRO A 76 -15.63 -3.55 17.12
C PRO A 76 -15.84 -2.05 16.85
N LEU A 77 -14.80 -1.32 16.41
CA LEU A 77 -14.92 0.10 16.03
C LEU A 77 -15.73 0.30 14.74
N TYR A 78 -15.82 -0.74 13.91
CA TYR A 78 -16.69 -0.82 12.74
C TYR A 78 -18.05 -1.48 13.06
N ASN A 79 -18.36 -1.70 14.34
CA ASN A 79 -19.55 -2.43 14.82
C ASN A 79 -19.60 -3.91 14.42
N TYR A 80 -18.47 -4.53 14.11
CA TYR A 80 -18.37 -5.97 13.85
C TYR A 80 -17.91 -6.72 15.09
N ARG A 81 -18.72 -7.69 15.53
CA ARG A 81 -18.39 -8.61 16.64
C ARG A 81 -18.33 -10.03 16.10
N PHE A 82 -17.15 -10.42 15.65
CA PHE A 82 -16.89 -11.76 15.13
C PHE A 82 -16.25 -12.66 16.19
N SER A 83 -16.38 -13.98 16.02
CA SER A 83 -15.60 -14.94 16.81
C SER A 83 -14.12 -14.87 16.44
N TYR A 84 -13.25 -15.28 17.36
CA TYR A 84 -11.80 -15.35 17.12
C TYR A 84 -11.45 -16.05 15.80
N ASP A 85 -12.06 -17.22 15.55
CA ASP A 85 -11.81 -17.99 14.32
C ASP A 85 -12.16 -17.21 13.05
N LYS A 86 -13.24 -16.41 13.10
CA LYS A 86 -13.68 -15.59 11.97
C LYS A 86 -12.75 -14.39 11.76
N VAL A 87 -12.23 -13.78 12.84
CA VAL A 87 -11.20 -12.73 12.75
C VAL A 87 -9.87 -13.28 12.25
N LYS A 88 -9.49 -14.48 12.68
CA LYS A 88 -8.31 -15.19 12.19
C LYS A 88 -8.44 -15.48 10.69
N ALA A 89 -9.58 -15.99 10.23
CA ALA A 89 -9.82 -16.25 8.82
C ALA A 89 -9.75 -14.96 7.97
N LEU A 90 -10.32 -13.85 8.47
CA LEU A 90 -10.17 -12.53 7.86
C LEU A 90 -8.70 -12.12 7.76
N THR A 91 -7.97 -12.22 8.86
CA THR A 91 -6.56 -11.78 8.93
C THR A 91 -5.69 -12.61 8.00
N GLU A 92 -5.89 -13.93 7.95
CA GLU A 92 -5.21 -14.83 7.01
C GLU A 92 -5.49 -14.47 5.56
N TYR A 93 -6.76 -14.24 5.22
CA TYR A 93 -7.16 -13.77 3.90
C TYR A 93 -6.47 -12.45 3.53
N MET A 94 -6.51 -11.47 4.43
CA MET A 94 -5.91 -10.16 4.17
C MET A 94 -4.41 -10.26 3.92
N VAL A 95 -3.69 -11.00 4.78
CA VAL A 95 -2.23 -11.11 4.71
C VAL A 95 -1.80 -11.97 3.53
N LYS A 96 -2.30 -13.21 3.45
CA LYS A 96 -1.77 -14.21 2.51
C LYS A 96 -2.32 -14.00 1.11
N ASP A 97 -3.64 -13.85 0.97
CA ASP A 97 -4.27 -13.86 -0.35
C ASP A 97 -4.13 -12.51 -1.04
N ILE A 98 -4.19 -11.42 -0.27
CA ILE A 98 -4.16 -10.06 -0.82
C ILE A 98 -2.79 -9.41 -0.67
N LEU A 99 -2.30 -9.16 0.54
CA LEU A 99 -1.06 -8.39 0.75
C LEU A 99 0.20 -9.13 0.26
N GLN A 100 0.23 -10.46 0.34
CA GLN A 100 1.26 -11.32 -0.26
C GLN A 100 0.88 -11.80 -1.67
N ASN A 101 -0.24 -11.35 -2.23
CA ASN A 101 -0.76 -11.76 -3.54
C ASN A 101 -0.92 -13.29 -3.71
N GLY A 102 -1.25 -14.02 -2.65
CA GLY A 102 -1.35 -15.49 -2.66
C GLY A 102 -0.01 -16.18 -2.92
N GLY A 103 1.10 -15.51 -2.62
CA GLY A 103 2.46 -15.99 -2.91
C GLY A 103 2.87 -15.85 -4.38
N ALA A 104 2.00 -15.33 -5.25
CA ALA A 104 2.28 -15.14 -6.67
C ALA A 104 2.96 -13.79 -6.94
N VAL A 105 3.74 -13.73 -8.02
CA VAL A 105 4.29 -12.46 -8.51
C VAL A 105 3.15 -11.68 -9.19
N LYS A 106 2.70 -10.59 -8.55
CA LYS A 106 1.77 -9.64 -9.17
C LYS A 106 2.55 -8.60 -9.96
N ASN A 107 2.26 -8.53 -11.27
CA ASN A 107 2.84 -7.54 -12.17
C ASN A 107 1.76 -6.59 -12.70
N TYR A 108 2.10 -5.32 -12.80
CA TYR A 108 1.30 -4.28 -13.42
C TYR A 108 2.06 -3.73 -14.63
N ASN A 109 1.45 -3.74 -15.81
CA ASN A 109 2.12 -3.28 -17.03
C ASN A 109 2.04 -1.75 -17.14
N ALA A 110 3.17 -1.07 -16.98
CA ALA A 110 3.28 0.38 -17.07
C ALA A 110 4.02 0.81 -18.34
N MET A 111 3.56 1.87 -19.00
CA MET A 111 4.26 2.44 -20.15
C MET A 111 5.52 3.20 -19.70
N CYS A 112 6.69 2.84 -20.22
CA CYS A 112 7.90 3.65 -20.10
C CYS A 112 8.12 4.40 -21.42
N TYR A 113 7.87 5.71 -21.45
CA TYR A 113 7.88 6.51 -22.69
C TYR A 113 9.27 6.69 -23.32
N THR A 114 10.34 6.35 -22.60
CA THR A 114 11.72 6.30 -23.11
C THR A 114 12.10 4.93 -23.67
N ASP A 115 11.23 3.93 -23.52
CA ASP A 115 11.46 2.54 -23.95
C ASP A 115 10.13 1.93 -24.43
N LYS A 116 9.55 1.00 -23.64
CA LYS A 116 8.32 0.29 -23.93
C LYS A 116 7.55 -0.01 -22.64
N ILE A 117 6.43 -0.72 -22.77
CA ILE A 117 5.70 -1.24 -21.61
C ILE A 117 6.61 -2.17 -20.81
N LYS A 118 6.72 -1.92 -19.50
CA LYS A 118 7.49 -2.71 -18.54
C LYS A 118 6.59 -3.23 -17.41
N PRO A 119 6.83 -4.45 -16.92
CA PRO A 119 6.14 -4.95 -15.75
C PRO A 119 6.68 -4.27 -14.49
N VAL A 120 5.77 -3.76 -13.67
CA VAL A 120 6.00 -3.28 -12.31
C VAL A 120 5.57 -4.38 -11.35
N ARG A 121 6.51 -4.92 -10.59
CA ARG A 121 6.20 -5.92 -9.57
C ARG A 121 5.58 -5.24 -8.35
N VAL A 122 4.50 -5.81 -7.83
CA VAL A 122 3.87 -5.39 -6.58
C VAL A 122 4.10 -6.44 -5.51
N ARG A 123 4.71 -6.03 -4.40
CA ARG A 123 4.92 -6.83 -3.20
C ARG A 123 5.02 -5.87 -2.02
N LEU A 124 4.00 -5.81 -1.18
CA LEU A 124 3.95 -4.86 -0.06
C LEU A 124 4.62 -5.42 1.18
N ILE A 125 4.43 -6.70 1.45
CA ILE A 125 4.98 -7.39 2.61
C ILE A 125 5.75 -8.65 2.22
N ASN A 126 6.76 -8.96 3.03
CA ASN A 126 7.51 -10.20 3.00
C ASN A 126 7.31 -10.96 4.31
N ASP A 127 7.52 -12.26 4.26
CA ASP A 127 7.61 -13.12 5.43
C ASP A 127 9.06 -13.59 5.65
N LYS A 128 9.42 -13.87 6.90
CA LYS A 128 10.69 -14.45 7.31
C LYS A 128 10.42 -15.58 8.30
N LEU A 129 11.11 -16.71 8.12
CA LEU A 129 11.10 -17.81 9.06
C LEU A 129 12.20 -17.59 10.11
N LEU A 130 11.82 -17.54 11.37
CA LEU A 130 12.75 -17.47 12.50
C LEU A 130 13.24 -18.86 12.90
N ASN A 131 14.31 -18.90 13.69
CA ASN A 131 14.95 -20.15 14.14
C ASN A 131 14.02 -21.07 14.96
N ASP A 132 13.00 -20.50 15.60
CA ASP A 132 11.98 -21.23 16.36
C ASP A 132 10.76 -21.62 15.52
N ASN A 133 10.89 -21.58 14.19
CA ASN A 133 9.85 -21.93 13.22
C ASN A 133 8.64 -20.97 13.23
N ARG A 134 8.76 -19.80 13.87
CA ARG A 134 7.75 -18.73 13.75
C ARG A 134 7.93 -17.96 12.44
N ILE A 135 6.82 -17.60 11.82
CA ILE A 135 6.78 -16.73 10.65
C ILE A 135 6.45 -15.32 11.10
N ILE A 136 7.35 -14.37 10.82
CA ILE A 136 7.13 -12.94 10.99
C ILE A 136 6.94 -12.27 9.63
N TYR A 137 6.17 -11.19 9.61
CA TYR A 137 5.90 -10.40 8.41
C TYR A 137 6.56 -9.03 8.53
N GLN A 138 7.04 -8.49 7.42
CA GLN A 138 7.72 -7.21 7.37
C GLN A 138 7.31 -6.44 6.12
N LEU A 139 7.22 -5.11 6.24
CA LEU A 139 7.08 -4.28 5.05
C LEU A 139 8.31 -4.38 4.15
N THR A 140 8.05 -4.31 2.85
CA THR A 140 9.07 -4.05 1.84
C THR A 140 9.33 -2.55 1.70
N ASP A 141 10.41 -2.18 1.02
CA ASP A 141 10.67 -0.78 0.62
C ASP A 141 9.49 -0.18 -0.16
N GLN A 142 8.85 -0.96 -1.05
CA GLN A 142 7.67 -0.51 -1.79
C GLN A 142 6.48 -0.24 -0.86
N GLY A 143 6.29 -1.05 0.18
CA GLY A 143 5.26 -0.85 1.20
C GLY A 143 5.51 0.39 2.05
N TYR A 144 6.77 0.64 2.43
CA TYR A 144 7.18 1.87 3.12
C TYR A 144 6.93 3.11 2.26
N ASP A 145 7.44 3.12 1.03
CA ASP A 145 7.26 4.23 0.09
C ASP A 145 5.78 4.56 -0.11
N PHE A 146 4.94 3.53 -0.21
CA PHE A 146 3.51 3.70 -0.36
C PHE A 146 2.87 4.36 0.87
N LEU A 147 3.10 3.82 2.07
CA LEU A 147 2.49 4.34 3.30
C LEU A 147 3.01 5.72 3.69
N PHE A 148 4.29 6.02 3.42
CA PHE A 148 4.82 7.36 3.62
C PHE A 148 4.15 8.36 2.69
N ARG A 149 3.95 8.02 1.41
CA ARG A 149 3.26 8.90 0.45
C ARG A 149 1.78 9.12 0.77
N THR A 150 1.10 8.19 1.45
CA THR A 150 -0.30 8.37 1.86
C THR A 150 -0.46 9.12 3.19
N LYS A 151 0.59 9.18 4.01
CA LYS A 151 0.65 9.95 5.25
C LYS A 151 1.38 11.30 5.10
N GLU A 152 2.04 11.54 3.96
CA GLU A 152 3.01 12.60 3.79
C GLU A 152 2.43 13.97 4.24
N VAL A 153 3.15 14.58 5.18
CA VAL A 153 2.78 15.58 6.19
C VAL A 153 2.29 16.93 5.61
N ASP A 154 0.99 17.20 5.76
CA ASP A 154 0.23 18.37 5.24
C ASP A 154 0.84 19.78 5.45
N LYS A 155 1.84 19.96 6.33
CA LYS A 155 2.43 21.30 6.60
C LYS A 155 3.76 21.59 5.90
N GLU A 156 4.58 20.58 5.60
CA GLU A 156 5.83 20.81 4.84
C GLU A 156 5.66 20.59 3.34
N LEU A 157 4.64 19.81 2.93
CA LEU A 157 4.44 19.44 1.53
C LEU A 157 3.69 20.46 0.72
N ASP A 158 2.75 21.21 1.30
CA ASP A 158 2.05 22.28 0.58
C ASP A 158 3.03 23.34 0.05
N PHE A 159 3.97 23.78 0.90
CA PHE A 159 5.01 24.74 0.49
C PHE A 159 5.97 24.12 -0.54
N LYS A 160 6.37 22.85 -0.38
CA LYS A 160 7.21 22.13 -1.36
C LYS A 160 6.47 21.92 -2.69
N LEU A 161 5.14 21.73 -2.68
CA LEU A 161 4.30 21.54 -3.86
C LEU A 161 4.16 22.85 -4.66
N GLU A 162 3.92 23.98 -3.99
CA GLU A 162 3.92 25.29 -4.64
C GLU A 162 5.26 25.61 -5.30
N GLN A 163 6.37 25.32 -4.61
CA GLN A 163 7.72 25.48 -5.17
C GLN A 163 8.00 24.55 -6.36
N LEU A 164 7.59 23.28 -6.28
CA LEU A 164 7.71 22.32 -7.38
C LEU A 164 6.88 22.74 -8.58
N LYS A 165 5.64 23.19 -8.36
CA LYS A 165 4.74 23.72 -9.39
C LYS A 165 5.34 24.96 -10.05
N LEU A 166 5.87 25.90 -9.27
CA LEU A 166 6.55 27.09 -9.78
C LEU A 166 7.80 26.72 -10.59
N LYS A 167 8.64 25.81 -10.10
CA LYS A 167 9.83 25.32 -10.81
C LYS A 167 9.46 24.68 -12.15
N GLU A 168 8.37 23.91 -12.20
CA GLU A 168 7.87 23.30 -13.41
C GLU A 168 7.30 24.34 -14.40
N LEU A 169 6.58 25.36 -13.91
CA LEU A 169 6.12 26.49 -14.72
C LEU A 169 7.30 27.29 -15.31
N LEU A 170 8.35 27.53 -14.52
CA LEU A 170 9.58 28.20 -14.96
C LEU A 170 10.34 27.38 -16.01
N LYS A 171 10.46 26.05 -15.82
CA LYS A 171 11.05 25.13 -16.82
C LYS A 171 10.33 25.19 -18.16
N ARG A 172 9.00 25.32 -18.14
CA ARG A 172 8.15 25.36 -19.36
C ARG A 172 8.15 26.72 -20.07
N LYS A 173 8.88 27.73 -19.57
CA LYS A 173 9.05 29.07 -20.17
C LYS A 173 7.75 29.74 -20.64
N ASN A 174 6.67 29.70 -19.85
CA ASN A 174 5.49 30.50 -20.17
C ASN A 174 5.58 31.91 -19.56
N TYR A 175 6.57 32.69 -20.01
CA TYR A 175 6.83 34.08 -19.58
C TYR A 175 5.78 35.11 -20.03
N LYS A 176 4.57 34.70 -20.45
CA LYS A 176 3.60 35.64 -21.03
C LYS A 176 2.51 36.16 -20.10
N HIS A 177 2.39 35.70 -18.85
CA HIS A 177 1.40 36.26 -17.92
C HIS A 177 1.91 36.63 -16.52
N ALA A 178 3.24 36.66 -16.30
CA ALA A 178 3.83 37.12 -15.05
C ALA A 178 4.36 38.55 -15.18
N VAL A 179 3.51 39.48 -15.63
CA VAL A 179 3.64 40.93 -15.36
C VAL A 179 2.23 41.49 -15.23
N ALA A 180 1.82 41.73 -13.99
CA ALA A 180 0.85 42.74 -13.62
C ALA A 180 1.37 43.38 -12.33
#